data_AF-A0A930WKT6-F1
#
_entry.id   AF-A0A930WKT6-F1
#
_cell.length_a   1.000
_cell.length_b   1.000
_cell.length_c   1.000
_cell.angle_alpha   90.00
_cell.angle_beta   90.00
_cell.angle_gamma   90.00
#
_symmetry.space_group_name_H-M   'P 1'
#
loop_
_entity.id
_entity.type
_entity.pdbx_description
1 polymer ?
#
loop_
_entity_poly.entity_id
_entity_poly.type
_entity_poly.pdbx_seq_one_letter_code
_entity_poly.pdbx_strand_id
1 'polypeptide(L)'
;MNKQTIKQEKLDLLYKDQMRLDIQLEDNQDEQKALHQLREDLEYSQGDALYQLNDLLLMGVTPSHRSFYMDLLEDVDATTRKIFLDLDEQELQLKQQYRETERRLEVVQKKRAQLLNELAEKEEKQKSF
;
A
#
# COMPACT_ATOMS: atom_id res chain seq x y z
N MET A 1 8.40 42.17 -7.46
CA MET A 1 8.27 40.79 -8.01
C MET A 1 7.14 40.76 -9.02
N ASN A 2 7.38 40.24 -10.22
CA ASN A 2 6.40 40.26 -11.31
C ASN A 2 5.35 39.16 -11.12
N LYS A 3 4.06 39.43 -11.38
CA LYS A 3 2.96 38.47 -11.14
C LYS A 3 3.09 37.19 -11.99
N GLN A 4 3.81 37.27 -13.11
CA GLN A 4 4.07 36.15 -14.02
C GLN A 4 5.07 35.15 -13.42
N THR A 5 6.14 35.66 -12.80
CA THR A 5 7.13 34.85 -12.08
C THR A 5 6.50 34.04 -10.95
N ILE A 6 5.57 34.65 -10.18
CA ILE A 6 4.85 33.96 -9.10
C ILE A 6 3.96 32.81 -9.61
N LYS A 7 3.31 32.98 -10.77
CA LYS A 7 2.50 31.91 -11.37
C LYS A 7 3.38 30.76 -11.87
N GLN A 8 4.55 31.09 -12.42
CA GLN A 8 5.50 30.08 -12.89
C GLN A 8 6.10 29.28 -11.71
N GLU A 9 6.48 29.95 -10.64
CA GLU A 9 6.90 29.31 -9.38
C GLU A 9 5.83 28.38 -8.80
N LYS A 10 4.56 28.81 -8.82
CA LYS A 10 3.43 27.96 -8.39
C LYS A 10 3.25 26.74 -9.28
N LEU A 11 3.45 26.89 -10.59
CA LEU A 11 3.36 25.78 -11.53
C LEU A 11 4.46 24.75 -11.25
N ASP A 12 5.70 25.19 -11.05
CA ASP A 12 6.82 24.33 -10.71
C ASP A 12 6.60 23.57 -9.39
N LEU A 13 6.02 24.23 -8.38
CA LEU A 13 5.64 23.57 -7.14
C LEU A 13 4.58 22.49 -7.35
N LEU A 14 3.56 22.75 -8.19
CA LEU A 14 2.54 21.75 -8.53
C LEU A 14 3.13 20.56 -9.29
N TYR A 15 4.10 20.79 -10.18
CA TYR A 15 4.82 19.71 -10.86
C TYR A 15 5.60 18.83 -9.88
N LYS A 16 6.34 19.45 -8.95
CA LYS A 16 7.08 18.72 -7.91
C LYS A 16 6.14 17.93 -7.01
N ASP A 17 5.01 18.52 -6.64
CA ASP A 17 4.01 17.86 -5.81
C ASP A 17 3.37 16.68 -6.54
N GLN A 18 3.08 16.83 -7.84
CA GLN A 18 2.58 15.75 -8.68
C GLN A 18 3.58 14.58 -8.72
N MET A 19 4.86 14.85 -9.02
CA MET A 19 5.90 13.83 -9.07
C MET A 19 6.07 13.12 -7.71
N ARG A 20 6.00 13.86 -6.61
CA ARG A 20 6.06 13.28 -5.26
C ARG A 20 4.88 12.33 -5.01
N LEU A 21 3.67 12.73 -5.38
CA LEU A 21 2.47 11.91 -5.21
C LEU A 21 2.49 10.67 -6.10
N ASP A 22 3.02 10.78 -7.32
CA ASP A 22 3.21 9.64 -8.23
C ASP A 22 4.17 8.60 -7.61
N ILE A 23 5.30 9.05 -7.03
CA ILE A 23 6.24 8.17 -6.29
C ILE A 23 5.54 7.52 -5.09
N GLN A 24 4.76 8.27 -4.32
CA GLN A 24 4.01 7.71 -3.18
C GLN A 24 3.00 6.63 -3.58
N LEU A 25 2.39 6.75 -4.76
CA LEU A 25 1.51 5.71 -5.29
C LEU A 25 2.29 4.45 -5.69
N GLU A 26 3.45 4.62 -6.32
CA GLU A 26 4.35 3.51 -6.69
C GLU A 26 4.86 2.77 -5.46
N ASP A 27 5.40 3.49 -4.47
CA ASP A 27 5.86 2.93 -3.20
C ASP A 27 4.74 2.15 -2.51
N ASN A 28 3.53 2.72 -2.44
CA ASN A 28 2.38 2.05 -1.82
C ASN A 28 1.94 0.80 -2.60
N GLN A 29 2.02 0.80 -3.93
CA GLN A 29 1.73 -0.39 -4.73
C GLN A 29 2.75 -1.50 -4.48
N ASP A 30 4.03 -1.16 -4.34
CA ASP A 30 5.08 -2.13 -4.06
C ASP A 30 4.96 -2.69 -2.63
N GLU A 31 4.59 -1.86 -1.65
CA GLU A 31 4.25 -2.32 -0.30
C GLU A 31 3.06 -3.28 -0.30
N GLN A 32 2.01 -3.01 -1.09
CA GLN A 32 0.87 -3.92 -1.23
C GLN A 32 1.28 -5.28 -1.84
N LYS A 33 2.15 -5.28 -2.86
CA LYS A 33 2.67 -6.53 -3.45
C LYS A 33 3.51 -7.31 -2.44
N ALA A 34 4.39 -6.63 -1.70
CA ALA A 34 5.23 -7.25 -0.69
C ALA A 34 4.38 -7.89 0.43
N LEU A 35 3.33 -7.18 0.87
CA LEU A 35 2.39 -7.70 1.87
C LEU A 35 1.61 -8.91 1.35
N HIS A 36 1.20 -8.90 0.08
CA HIS A 36 0.56 -10.04 -0.55
C HIS A 36 1.47 -11.27 -0.60
N GLN A 37 2.73 -11.09 -1.03
CA GLN A 37 3.71 -12.17 -1.06
C GLN A 37 3.96 -12.74 0.35
N LEU A 38 4.12 -11.88 1.36
CA LEU A 38 4.30 -12.30 2.74
C LEU A 38 3.11 -13.14 3.23
N ARG A 39 1.88 -12.76 2.85
CA ARG A 39 0.66 -13.51 3.19
C ARG A 39 0.67 -14.90 2.56
N GLU A 40 1.02 -15.01 1.28
CA GLU A 40 1.13 -16.30 0.58
C GLU A 40 2.19 -17.21 1.21
N ASP A 41 3.37 -16.65 1.52
CA ASP A 41 4.47 -17.39 2.14
C ASP A 41 4.07 -17.91 3.54
N LEU A 42 3.34 -17.11 4.31
CA LEU A 42 2.81 -17.50 5.62
C LEU A 42 1.72 -18.57 5.52
N GLU A 43 0.77 -18.43 4.59
CA GLU A 43 -0.27 -19.44 4.35
C GLU A 43 0.35 -20.79 3.97
N TYR A 44 1.37 -20.76 3.09
CA TYR A 44 2.10 -21.96 2.70
C TYR A 44 2.85 -22.58 3.88
N SER A 45 3.63 -21.78 4.63
CA SER A 45 4.41 -22.27 5.77
C SER A 45 3.52 -22.80 6.89
N GLN A 46 2.38 -22.16 7.15
CA GLN A 46 1.41 -22.66 8.13
C GLN A 46 0.82 -23.99 7.66
N GLY A 47 0.42 -24.10 6.39
CA GLY A 47 -0.13 -25.32 5.82
C GLY A 47 0.83 -26.51 5.94
N ASP A 48 2.11 -26.31 5.62
CA ASP A 48 3.16 -27.33 5.75
C ASP A 48 3.38 -27.73 7.21
N ALA A 49 3.48 -26.76 8.13
CA ALA A 49 3.64 -27.04 9.55
C ALA A 49 2.47 -27.84 10.14
N LEU A 50 1.23 -27.45 9.82
CA LEU A 50 0.03 -28.16 10.25
C LEU A 50 -0.02 -29.59 9.67
N TYR A 51 0.38 -29.76 8.41
CA TYR A 51 0.45 -31.08 7.77
C TYR A 51 1.46 -31.99 8.49
N GLN A 52 2.67 -31.51 8.74
CA GLN A 52 3.72 -32.26 9.45
C GLN A 52 3.30 -32.63 10.88
N LEU A 53 2.71 -31.69 11.62
CA LEU A 53 2.23 -31.93 12.98
C LEU A 53 1.10 -32.96 13.00
N ASN A 54 0.19 -32.91 12.03
CA ASN A 54 -0.88 -33.89 11.91
C ASN A 54 -0.35 -35.29 11.53
N ASP A 55 0.66 -35.39 10.68
CA ASP A 55 1.28 -36.67 10.32
C ASP A 55 1.95 -37.33 11.54
N LEU A 56 2.65 -36.55 12.36
CA LEU A 56 3.23 -37.03 13.63
C LEU A 56 2.16 -37.56 14.60
N LEU A 57 0.99 -36.91 14.66
CA LEU A 57 -0.14 -37.40 15.46
C LEU A 57 -0.69 -38.74 14.96
N LEU A 58 -0.64 -38.98 13.65
CA LEU A 58 -1.13 -40.21 13.02
C LEU A 58 -0.14 -41.39 13.15
N MET A 59 1.15 -41.13 13.37
CA MET A 59 2.18 -42.17 13.53
C MET A 59 2.13 -42.95 14.86
N GLY A 60 1.09 -42.79 15.68
CA GLY A 60 0.90 -43.58 16.89
C GLY A 60 1.77 -43.13 18.06
N VAL A 61 1.84 -41.82 18.30
CA VAL A 61 2.51 -41.22 19.45
C VAL A 61 1.85 -41.60 20.78
N THR A 62 2.65 -41.72 21.84
CA THR A 62 2.14 -41.97 23.20
C THR A 62 1.17 -40.85 23.64
N PRO A 63 0.26 -41.07 24.59
CA PRO A 63 -0.70 -40.06 25.04
C PRO A 63 -0.09 -38.71 25.43
N SER A 64 1.07 -38.68 26.10
CA SER A 64 1.77 -37.44 26.49
C SER A 64 2.28 -36.65 25.28
N HIS A 65 2.91 -37.32 24.32
CA HIS A 65 3.33 -36.72 23.06
C HIS A 65 2.12 -36.24 22.23
N ARG A 66 1.00 -36.96 22.26
CA ARG A 66 -0.24 -36.54 21.59
C ARG A 66 -0.76 -35.21 22.12
N SER A 67 -0.80 -35.04 23.44
CA SER A 67 -1.21 -33.77 24.07
C SER A 67 -0.31 -32.63 23.62
N PHE A 68 1.01 -32.83 23.69
CA PHE A 68 1.98 -31.83 23.27
C PHE A 68 1.77 -31.37 21.81
N TYR A 69 1.57 -32.29 20.87
CA TYR A 69 1.34 -31.93 19.47
C TYR A 69 -0.01 -31.25 19.23
N MET A 70 -1.04 -31.57 20.00
CA MET A 70 -2.33 -30.86 19.94
C MET A 70 -2.19 -29.42 20.45
N ASP A 71 -1.52 -29.22 21.59
CA ASP A 71 -1.25 -27.89 22.12
C ASP A 71 -0.43 -27.05 21.11
N LEU A 72 0.59 -27.67 20.49
CA LEU A 72 1.40 -27.02 19.45
C LEU A 72 0.59 -26.65 18.19
N LEU A 73 -0.35 -27.50 17.77
CA LEU A 73 -1.26 -27.19 16.65
C LEU A 73 -2.15 -25.99 16.97
N GLU A 74 -2.72 -25.96 18.18
CA GLU A 74 -3.56 -24.84 18.65
C GLU A 74 -2.75 -23.54 18.73
N ASP A 75 -1.51 -23.60 19.24
CA ASP A 75 -0.62 -22.44 19.32
C ASP A 75 -0.24 -21.90 17.93
N VAL A 76 0.04 -22.80 16.98
CA VAL A 76 0.35 -22.41 15.58
C VAL A 76 -0.88 -21.80 14.90
N ASP A 77 -2.08 -22.35 15.10
CA ASP A 77 -3.32 -21.79 14.56
C ASP A 77 -3.64 -20.42 15.16
N ALA A 78 -3.55 -20.29 16.49
CA ALA A 78 -3.82 -19.05 17.20
C ALA A 78 -2.82 -17.94 16.81
N THR A 79 -1.53 -18.27 16.76
CA THR A 79 -0.47 -17.31 16.38
C THR A 79 -0.67 -16.85 14.95
N THR A 80 -0.91 -17.78 14.02
CA THR A 80 -1.07 -17.45 12.62
C THR A 80 -2.35 -16.66 12.35
N ARG A 81 -3.47 -16.97 13.03
CA ARG A 81 -4.69 -16.16 12.96
C ARG A 81 -4.43 -14.73 13.40
N LYS A 82 -3.65 -14.50 14.46
CA LYS A 82 -3.30 -13.14 14.90
C LYS A 82 -2.48 -12.41 13.84
N ILE A 83 -1.48 -13.08 13.26
CA ILE A 83 -0.67 -12.49 12.18
C ILE A 83 -1.54 -12.09 10.99
N PHE A 84 -2.48 -12.94 10.56
CA PHE A 84 -3.38 -12.59 9.46
C PHE A 84 -4.29 -11.39 9.77
N LEU A 85 -4.77 -11.25 11.00
CA LEU A 85 -5.54 -10.07 11.40
C LEU A 85 -4.69 -8.78 11.31
N ASP A 86 -3.43 -8.85 11.74
CA ASP A 86 -2.50 -7.72 11.65
C ASP A 86 -2.21 -7.38 10.16
N LEU A 87 -2.07 -8.39 9.29
CA LEU A 87 -1.89 -8.21 7.85
C LEU A 87 -3.13 -7.61 7.18
N ASP A 88 -4.33 -8.05 7.56
CA ASP A 88 -5.59 -7.50 7.03
C ASP A 88 -5.74 -6.01 7.40
N GLU A 89 -5.32 -5.63 8.62
CA GLU A 89 -5.31 -4.23 9.04
C GLU A 89 -4.32 -3.40 8.22
N GLN A 90 -3.10 -3.91 8.02
CA GLN A 90 -2.08 -3.26 7.18
C GLN A 90 -2.54 -3.11 5.73
N GLU A 91 -3.13 -4.14 5.13
CA GLU A 91 -3.68 -4.09 3.78
C GLU A 91 -4.77 -3.01 3.65
N LEU A 92 -5.65 -2.92 4.65
CA LEU A 92 -6.69 -1.90 4.68
C LEU A 92 -6.10 -0.49 4.76
N GLN A 93 -5.07 -0.28 5.59
CA GLN A 93 -4.38 1.00 5.73
C GLN A 93 -3.70 1.41 4.41
N LEU A 94 -2.97 0.48 3.75
CA LEU A 94 -2.33 0.74 2.47
C LEU A 94 -3.35 1.13 1.39
N LYS A 95 -4.48 0.41 1.30
CA LYS A 95 -5.56 0.73 0.36
C LYS A 95 -6.17 2.12 0.62
N GLN A 96 -6.29 2.53 1.88
CA GLN A 96 -6.79 3.86 2.22
C GLN A 96 -5.79 4.95 1.82
N GLN A 97 -4.50 4.76 2.12
CA GLN A 97 -3.43 5.67 1.74
C GLN A 97 -3.32 5.83 0.22
N TYR A 98 -3.42 4.73 -0.52
CA TYR A 98 -3.44 4.75 -1.98
C TYR A 98 -4.56 5.65 -2.51
N ARG A 99 -5.81 5.41 -2.07
CA ARG A 99 -6.98 6.20 -2.49
C ARG A 99 -6.88 7.66 -2.10
N GLU A 100 -6.31 7.96 -0.93
CA GLU A 100 -6.11 9.34 -0.50
C GLU A 100 -5.07 10.04 -1.37
N THR A 101 -3.97 9.35 -1.68
CA THR A 101 -2.90 9.86 -2.53
C THR A 101 -3.41 10.09 -3.96
N GLU A 102 -4.22 9.19 -4.52
CA GLU A 102 -4.88 9.37 -5.82
C GLU A 102 -5.77 10.62 -5.84
N ARG A 103 -6.59 10.83 -4.80
CA ARG A 103 -7.43 12.04 -4.71
C ARG A 103 -6.60 13.31 -4.64
N ARG A 104 -5.52 13.30 -3.87
CA ARG A 104 -4.59 14.45 -3.78
C ARG A 104 -3.95 14.73 -5.14
N LEU A 105 -3.53 13.68 -5.85
CA LEU A 105 -2.95 13.77 -7.18
C LEU A 105 -3.94 14.40 -8.17
N GLU A 106 -5.20 13.95 -8.17
CA GLU A 106 -6.25 14.52 -9.02
C GLU A 106 -6.45 16.02 -8.75
N VAL A 107 -6.45 16.44 -7.49
CA VAL A 107 -6.56 17.86 -7.11
C VAL A 107 -5.36 18.67 -7.62
N VAL A 108 -4.14 18.14 -7.50
CA VAL A 108 -2.91 18.80 -7.99
C VAL A 108 -2.96 18.93 -9.51
N GLN A 109 -3.33 17.87 -10.22
CA GLN A 109 -3.46 17.87 -11.68
C GLN A 109 -4.51 18.88 -12.16
N LYS A 110 -5.67 18.96 -11.49
CA LYS A 110 -6.71 19.97 -11.80
C LYS A 110 -6.20 21.39 -11.58
N LYS A 111 -5.54 21.67 -10.46
CA LYS A 111 -4.95 23.00 -10.18
C LYS A 111 -3.89 23.38 -11.20
N ARG A 112 -3.04 22.42 -11.59
CA ARG A 112 -2.01 22.62 -12.62
C ARG A 112 -2.63 22.96 -13.97
N ALA A 113 -3.64 22.21 -14.40
CA ALA A 113 -4.36 22.46 -15.65
C ALA A 113 -5.02 23.85 -15.67
N GLN A 114 -5.67 24.24 -14.58
CA GLN A 114 -6.25 25.59 -14.43
C GLN A 114 -5.19 26.69 -14.58
N LEU A 115 -4.04 26.54 -13.90
CA LEU A 115 -2.97 27.52 -13.94
C LEU A 115 -2.33 27.63 -15.34
N LEU A 116 -2.20 26.50 -16.06
CA LEU A 116 -1.73 26.47 -17.44
C LEU A 116 -2.69 27.22 -18.38
N ASN A 117 -4.00 26.98 -18.24
CA ASN A 117 -5.02 27.68 -19.03
C ASN A 117 -4.99 29.19 -18.77
N GLU A 118 -4.89 29.61 -17.51
CA GLU A 118 -4.79 31.03 -17.15
C GLU A 118 -3.52 31.72 -17.70
N LEU A 119 -2.43 30.97 -17.88
CA LEU A 119 -1.20 31.48 -18.48
C LEU A 119 -1.36 31.61 -20.00
N ALA A 120 -1.93 30.60 -20.66
CA ALA A 120 -2.21 30.61 -22.09
C ALA A 120 -3.15 31.76 -22.50
N GLU A 121 -4.27 31.94 -21.81
CA GLU A 121 -5.22 33.04 -22.08
C GLU A 121 -4.58 34.43 -21.96
N LYS A 122 -3.61 34.59 -21.05
CA LYS A 122 -2.90 35.86 -20.88
C LYS A 122 -1.90 36.11 -21.99
N GLU A 123 -1.21 35.09 -22.46
CA GLU A 123 -0.30 35.18 -23.60
C GLU A 123 -1.05 35.52 -24.89
N GLU A 124 -2.22 34.92 -25.11
CA GLU A 124 -3.08 35.25 -26.25
C GLU A 124 -3.59 36.70 -26.19
N LYS A 125 -4.05 37.15 -25.01
CA LYS A 125 -4.46 38.54 -24.81
C LYS A 125 -3.30 39.53 -25.01
N GLN A 126 -2.07 39.17 -24.65
CA GLN A 126 -0.89 40.02 -24.89
C GLN A 126 -0.46 40.07 -26.35
N LYS A 127 -0.68 39.00 -27.14
CA LYS A 127 -0.38 38.97 -28.59
C LYS A 127 -1.43 39.69 -29.46
N SER A 128 -2.60 39.99 -28.89
CA SER A 128 -3.72 40.64 -29.58
C SER A 128 -3.70 42.19 -29.49
N PHE A 129 -2.69 42.78 -28.84
CA PHE A 129 -2.44 44.23 -28.77
C PHE A 129 -1.13 44.57 -29.48
#